data_AF-A0A9W4REP6-F1
#
_entry.id   AF-A0A9W4REP6-F1
#
_cell.length_a   1.000
_cell.length_b   1.000
_cell.length_c   1.000
_cell.angle_alpha   90.00
_cell.angle_beta   90.00
_cell.angle_gamma   90.00
#
_symmetry.space_group_name_H-M   'P 1'
#
loop_
_entity.id
_entity.type
_entity.pdbx_description
1 polymer ?
#
loop_
_entity_poly.entity_id
_entity_poly.type
_entity_poly.pdbx_seq_one_letter_code
_entity_poly.pdbx_strand_id
1 'polypeptide(L)'
;MAEDRFVIADENSSLWGHLFGPGTNETMTRFVFDREENAIAAAEHQAGGAWLPMTEEMLANFHDHLTNANPDALADPAAWDLRTSPELPDWVEAPTSAPAGP
;
A
#
# COMPACT_ATOMS: atom_id res chain seq x y z
N MET A 1 -4.88 -19.95 12.34
CA MET A 1 -4.91 -18.55 12.82
C MET A 1 -4.59 -17.75 11.57
N ALA A 2 -5.49 -16.89 11.08
CA ALA A 2 -5.15 -16.06 9.93
C ALA A 2 -4.27 -14.92 10.48
N GLU A 3 -2.98 -15.21 10.62
CA GLU A 3 -1.96 -14.25 11.05
C GLU A 3 -1.94 -13.11 10.04
N ASP A 4 -1.89 -11.86 10.51
CA ASP A 4 -2.28 -10.67 9.76
C ASP A 4 -1.43 -10.45 8.49
N ARG A 5 -1.72 -11.18 7.42
CA ARG A 5 -0.84 -11.29 6.25
C ARG A 5 -0.57 -9.93 5.59
N PHE A 6 -1.57 -9.07 5.55
CA PHE A 6 -1.51 -7.80 4.84
C PHE A 6 -1.34 -6.62 5.80
N VAL A 7 -0.41 -5.73 5.47
CA VAL A 7 -0.29 -4.41 6.10
C VAL A 7 -0.98 -3.40 5.20
N ILE A 8 -1.95 -2.67 5.74
CA ILE A 8 -2.82 -1.76 5.02
C ILE A 8 -2.63 -0.36 5.60
N ALA A 9 -2.29 0.57 4.71
CA ALA A 9 -2.42 2.00 4.94
C ALA A 9 -3.60 2.50 4.10
N ASP A 10 -4.69 2.93 4.73
CA ASP A 10 -5.84 3.51 4.04
C ASP A 10 -6.56 4.52 4.94
N GLU A 11 -7.68 5.08 4.46
CA GLU A 11 -8.49 6.08 5.18
C GLU A 11 -9.07 5.55 6.52
N ASN A 12 -9.19 4.24 6.68
CA ASN A 12 -9.58 3.58 7.95
C ASN A 12 -8.44 3.46 8.96
N SER A 13 -7.22 3.87 8.60
CA SER A 13 -6.02 3.78 9.42
C SER A 13 -5.25 5.09 9.27
N SER A 14 -3.92 5.04 9.20
CA SER A 14 -3.12 6.19 8.81
C SER A 14 -2.74 6.14 7.33
N LEU A 15 -3.09 7.19 6.60
CA LEU A 15 -2.58 7.43 5.25
C LEU A 15 -1.08 7.72 5.31
N TRP A 16 -0.32 7.11 4.41
CA TRP A 16 1.12 7.27 4.38
C TRP A 16 1.50 8.47 3.51
N GLY A 17 2.04 9.53 4.11
CA GLY A 17 2.60 10.65 3.34
C GLY A 17 3.92 10.23 2.70
N HIS A 18 3.96 10.14 1.36
CA HIS A 18 5.20 9.86 0.63
C HIS A 18 5.61 11.04 -0.26
N LEU A 19 6.91 11.31 -0.28
CA LEU A 19 7.52 12.30 -1.16
C LEU A 19 8.23 11.56 -2.30
N PHE A 20 7.60 11.54 -3.48
CA PHE A 20 8.14 10.87 -4.67
C PHE A 20 9.33 11.61 -5.32
N GLY A 21 9.77 12.75 -4.78
CA GLY A 21 10.94 13.46 -5.31
C GLY A 21 11.16 14.87 -4.72
N PRO A 22 12.26 15.52 -5.09
CA PRO A 22 12.55 16.89 -4.66
C PRO A 22 11.57 17.88 -5.32
N GLY A 23 10.80 18.59 -4.51
CA GLY A 23 9.83 19.59 -4.96
C GLY A 23 8.43 19.04 -5.27
N THR A 24 8.17 17.76 -5.03
CA THR A 24 6.81 17.22 -4.99
C THR A 24 6.19 17.54 -3.63
N ASN A 25 4.90 17.84 -3.61
CA ASN A 25 4.16 17.96 -2.36
C ASN A 25 4.05 16.59 -1.69
N GLU A 26 3.98 16.58 -0.36
CA GLU A 26 3.64 15.39 0.41
C GLU A 26 2.34 14.82 -0.14
N THR A 27 2.44 13.63 -0.73
CA THR A 27 1.33 12.99 -1.40
C THR A 27 0.83 11.91 -0.47
N MET A 28 -0.45 11.97 -0.11
CA MET A 28 -1.07 10.90 0.65
C MET A 28 -1.10 9.64 -0.20
N THR A 29 -0.60 8.55 0.34
CA THR A 29 -0.55 7.25 -0.31
C THR A 29 -1.28 6.22 0.55
N ARG A 30 -2.00 5.33 -0.12
CA ARG A 30 -2.63 4.16 0.48
C ARG A 30 -2.04 2.93 -0.17
N PHE A 31 -1.73 1.92 0.63
CA PHE A 31 -1.08 0.72 0.13
C PHE A 31 -1.50 -0.51 0.91
N VAL A 32 -1.31 -1.66 0.28
CA VAL A 32 -1.45 -2.98 0.85
C VAL A 32 -0.17 -3.73 0.56
N PHE A 33 0.55 -4.08 1.61
CA PHE A 33 1.76 -4.86 1.55
C PHE A 33 1.47 -6.29 2.02
N ASP A 34 1.80 -7.27 1.17
CA ASP A 34 1.74 -8.68 1.52
C ASP A 34 3.04 -9.08 2.21
N ARG A 35 2.96 -9.43 3.49
CA ARG A 35 4.12 -9.86 4.28
C ARG A 35 4.60 -11.26 3.94
N GLU A 36 3.72 -12.11 3.40
CA GLU A 36 4.06 -13.48 3.00
C GLU A 36 4.85 -13.50 1.69
N GLU A 37 4.38 -12.75 0.70
CA GLU A 37 5.10 -12.61 -0.59
C GLU A 37 6.21 -11.55 -0.55
N ASN A 38 6.24 -10.74 0.52
CA ASN A 38 7.13 -9.59 0.67
C ASN A 38 7.04 -8.62 -0.53
N ALA A 39 5.81 -8.31 -0.93
CA ALA A 39 5.53 -7.49 -2.10
C ALA A 39 4.32 -6.57 -1.86
N ILE A 40 4.25 -5.45 -2.58
CA ILE A 40 3.07 -4.58 -2.57
C ILE A 40 1.96 -5.26 -3.39
N ALA A 41 0.87 -5.64 -2.72
CA ALA A 41 -0.33 -6.18 -3.36
C ALA A 41 -1.11 -5.09 -4.12
N ALA A 42 -1.18 -3.88 -3.55
CA ALA A 42 -1.78 -2.71 -4.19
C ALA A 42 -1.20 -1.42 -3.60
N ALA A 43 -1.01 -0.37 -4.41
CA ALA A 43 -0.74 0.96 -3.89
C ALA A 43 -1.29 2.05 -4.81
N GLU A 44 -1.84 3.08 -4.18
CA GLU A 44 -2.42 4.23 -4.83
C GLU A 44 -1.94 5.51 -4.16
N HIS A 45 -1.86 6.58 -4.95
CA HIS A 45 -1.49 7.90 -4.48
C HIS A 45 -2.62 8.89 -4.74
N GLN A 46 -2.74 9.88 -3.86
CA GLN A 46 -3.75 10.92 -3.98
C GLN A 46 -3.31 11.96 -5.01
N ALA A 47 -4.04 12.11 -6.10
CA ALA A 47 -3.77 13.10 -7.14
C ALA A 47 -5.06 13.81 -7.54
N GLY A 48 -5.10 15.13 -7.37
CA GLY A 48 -6.27 15.95 -7.76
C GLY A 48 -7.56 15.59 -7.03
N GLY A 49 -7.48 14.98 -5.84
CA GLY A 49 -8.63 14.52 -5.06
C GLY A 49 -9.15 13.13 -5.44
N ALA A 50 -8.47 12.42 -6.35
CA ALA A 50 -8.74 11.03 -6.67
C ALA A 50 -7.57 10.14 -6.20
N TRP A 51 -7.87 8.88 -5.89
CA TRP A 51 -6.86 7.85 -5.70
C TRP A 51 -6.51 7.26 -7.07
N LEU A 52 -5.23 7.35 -7.44
CA LEU A 52 -4.72 6.80 -8.69
C LEU A 52 -3.72 5.69 -8.39
N PRO A 53 -3.72 4.58 -9.16
CA PRO A 53 -2.71 3.55 -9.02
C PRO A 53 -1.32 4.12 -9.26
N MET A 54 -0.39 3.73 -8.38
CA MET A 54 1.02 4.09 -8.56
C MET A 54 1.57 3.46 -9.84
N THR A 55 2.41 4.19 -10.56
CA THR A 55 3.16 3.64 -11.70
C THR A 55 4.19 2.62 -11.22
N GLU A 56 4.69 1.78 -12.12
CA GLU A 56 5.73 0.78 -11.79
C GLU A 56 6.97 1.43 -11.14
N GLU A 57 7.38 2.61 -11.61
CA GLU A 57 8.51 3.36 -11.04
C GLU A 57 8.20 3.89 -9.61
N MET A 58 6.98 4.38 -9.38
CA MET A 58 6.54 4.82 -8.05
C MET A 58 6.43 3.65 -7.08
N LEU A 59 5.87 2.52 -7.54
CA LEU A 59 5.81 1.28 -6.76
C LEU A 59 7.20 0.79 -6.37
N ALA A 60 8.16 0.78 -7.31
CA ALA A 60 9.52 0.38 -7.01
C ALA A 60 10.18 1.32 -5.99
N ASN A 61 10.01 2.63 -6.14
CA ASN A 61 10.52 3.61 -5.18
C ASN A 61 9.87 3.47 -3.80
N PHE A 62 8.56 3.26 -3.77
CA PHE A 62 7.80 3.10 -2.53
C PHE A 62 8.12 1.79 -1.82
N HIS A 63 8.25 0.70 -2.58
CA HIS A 63 8.67 -0.60 -2.07
C HIS A 63 10.08 -0.54 -1.46
N ASP A 64 11.02 0.09 -2.16
CA ASP A 64 12.37 0.32 -1.63
C ASP A 64 12.31 1.16 -0.34
N HIS A 65 11.47 2.19 -0.30
CA HIS A 65 11.30 3.00 0.91
C HIS A 65 10.70 2.23 2.09
N LEU A 66 9.76 1.32 1.85
CA LEU A 66 9.19 0.47 2.91
C LEU A 66 10.18 -0.59 3.40
N THR A 67 10.95 -1.20 2.50
CA THR A 67 11.83 -2.32 2.84
C THR A 67 13.23 -1.88 3.29
N ASN A 68 13.78 -0.81 2.73
CA ASN A 68 15.11 -0.30 3.06
C ASN A 68 15.08 0.93 3.98
N ALA A 69 14.18 1.89 3.77
CA ALA A 69 14.18 3.13 4.56
C ALA A 69 13.38 3.02 5.86
N ASN A 70 12.26 2.27 5.86
CA ASN A 70 11.37 2.12 7.01
C ASN A 70 11.00 0.65 7.25
N PRO A 71 11.98 -0.27 7.41
CA PRO A 71 11.70 -1.69 7.65
C PRO A 71 10.84 -1.90 8.90
N ASP A 72 10.96 -1.02 9.90
CA ASP A 72 10.15 -1.03 11.11
C ASP A 72 8.65 -0.86 10.83
N ALA A 73 8.23 -0.19 9.75
CA ALA A 73 6.82 -0.06 9.38
C ALA A 73 6.19 -1.40 8.99
N LEU A 74 7.00 -2.31 8.43
CA LEU A 74 6.58 -3.66 8.07
C LEU A 74 6.72 -4.63 9.25
N ALA A 75 7.73 -4.40 10.11
CA ALA A 75 7.99 -5.23 11.29
C ALA A 75 7.00 -4.95 12.43
N ASP A 76 6.68 -3.68 12.68
CA ASP A 76 5.74 -3.21 13.70
C ASP A 76 4.76 -2.18 13.10
N PRO A 77 3.78 -2.63 12.30
CA PRO A 77 2.80 -1.74 11.67
C PRO A 77 1.98 -0.94 12.70
N ALA A 78 1.77 -1.48 13.90
CA ALA A 78 1.06 -0.80 14.97
C ALA A 78 1.80 0.47 15.45
N ALA A 79 3.13 0.47 15.51
CA ALA A 79 3.93 1.65 15.83
C ALA A 79 3.82 2.78 14.80
N TRP A 80 3.34 2.47 13.60
CA TRP A 80 3.15 3.40 12.49
C TRP A 80 1.67 3.72 12.22
N ASP A 81 0.77 3.34 13.13
CA ASP A 81 -0.68 3.44 12.95
C ASP A 81 -1.19 2.77 11.66
N LEU A 82 -0.46 1.75 11.19
CA LEU A 82 -0.86 0.90 10.08
C LEU A 82 -1.74 -0.22 10.58
N ARG A 83 -2.75 -0.56 9.79
CA ARG A 83 -3.63 -1.68 10.09
C ARG A 83 -3.07 -2.95 9.50
N THR A 84 -3.23 -4.04 10.24
CA THR A 84 -2.97 -5.37 9.71
C THR A 84 -4.28 -6.10 9.50
N SER A 85 -4.36 -6.91 8.46
CA SER A 85 -5.55 -7.66 8.12
C SER A 85 -5.17 -9.00 7.51
N PRO A 86 -5.91 -10.08 7.80
CA PRO A 86 -5.76 -11.35 7.11
C PRO A 86 -6.30 -11.32 5.68
N GLU A 87 -7.10 -10.31 5.34
CA GLU A 87 -7.79 -10.18 4.05
C GLU A 87 -7.47 -8.83 3.40
N LEU A 88 -7.48 -8.81 2.06
CA LEU A 88 -7.35 -7.57 1.27
C LEU A 88 -8.54 -6.64 1.56
N PRO A 89 -8.32 -5.32 1.61
CA PRO A 89 -9.40 -4.37 1.81
C PRO A 89 -10.29 -4.24 0.56
N ASP A 90 -11.55 -3.84 0.75
CA ASP A 90 -12.58 -3.75 -0.31
C ASP A 90 -12.17 -2.89 -1.51
N TRP A 91 -11.32 -1.88 -1.29
CA TRP A 91 -10.82 -1.00 -2.35
C TRP A 91 -9.77 -1.68 -3.24
N VAL A 92 -9.11 -2.71 -2.73
CA VAL A 92 -8.28 -3.60 -3.54
C VAL A 92 -9.23 -4.62 -4.13
N GLU A 93 -9.81 -4.28 -5.28
CA GLU A 93 -10.44 -5.29 -6.11
C GLU A 93 -9.37 -6.34 -6.40
N ALA A 94 -9.46 -7.50 -5.73
CA ALA A 94 -8.69 -8.68 -6.10
C ALA A 94 -8.77 -8.77 -7.63
N PRO A 95 -7.63 -8.93 -8.34
CA PRO A 95 -7.61 -8.84 -9.79
C PRO A 95 -8.73 -9.73 -10.30
N THR A 96 -9.78 -9.08 -10.79
CA THR A 96 -10.99 -9.75 -11.23
C THR A 96 -10.50 -10.70 -12.31
N SER A 97 -10.39 -11.97 -11.97
CA SER A 97 -10.14 -13.01 -12.96
C SER A 97 -11.28 -12.82 -13.94
N ALA A 98 -10.90 -12.42 -15.14
CA ALA A 98 -11.74 -11.85 -16.19
C ALA A 98 -13.18 -12.40 -16.21
N PRO A 99 -14.19 -11.59 -16.59
CA PRO A 99 -15.51 -12.16 -16.87
C PRO A 99 -15.32 -13.32 -17.84
N ALA A 100 -15.66 -14.53 -17.40
CA ALA A 100 -15.71 -15.70 -18.25
C ALA A 100 -16.47 -15.29 -19.52
N GLY A 101 -15.78 -15.41 -20.65
CA GLY A 101 -16.27 -14.99 -21.96
C GLY A 101 -17.52 -15.75 -22.42
N PRO A 102 -17.93 -15.46 -23.67
CA PRO A 102 -19.29 -15.10 -24.11
C PRO A 102 -20.41 -16.11 -23.85
#